data_AF-A0A832S1X1-F1
#
_entry.id   AF-A0A832S1X1-F1
#
_cell.length_a   1.000
_cell.length_b   1.000
_cell.length_c   1.000
_cell.angle_alpha   90.00
_cell.angle_beta   90.00
_cell.angle_gamma   90.00
#
_symmetry.space_group_name_H-M   'P 1'
#
loop_
_entity.id
_entity.type
_entity.pdbx_description
1 polymer ?
#
loop_
_entity_poly.entity_id
_entity_poly.type
_entity_poly.pdbx_seq_one_letter_code
_entity_poly.pdbx_strand_id
1 'polypeptide(L)'
;MLSEPYSPIIRDASLLRFQRSVEIFWRLLKDYLCVHEGFVCEYPKSCMKIAFKVGLMGEEEAVQALEMIDEKENIRNITDHVNFEEVVEEIY
;
A
#
# COMPACT_ATOMS: atom_id res chain seq x y z
N MET A 1 18.93 4.81 -0.22
CA MET A 1 18.26 5.70 0.75
C MET A 1 18.45 7.13 0.24
N LEU A 2 17.37 7.90 0.09
CA LEU A 2 17.42 9.26 -0.46
C LEU A 2 18.35 10.12 0.42
N SER A 3 19.45 10.59 -0.14
CA SER A 3 20.51 11.35 0.54
C SER A 3 20.16 12.83 0.78
N GLU A 4 18.90 13.20 0.59
CA GLU A 4 18.44 14.58 0.70
C GLU A 4 18.01 14.90 2.15
N PRO A 5 18.30 16.12 2.65
CA PRO A 5 17.85 16.53 3.97
C PRO A 5 16.33 16.53 4.05
N TYR A 6 15.79 16.20 5.24
CA TYR A 6 14.35 16.19 5.48
C TYR A 6 13.69 17.51 5.06
N SER A 7 12.57 17.40 4.35
CA SER A 7 11.70 18.51 3.97
C SER A 7 10.26 18.02 3.90
N PRO A 8 9.25 18.82 4.32
CA PRO A 8 7.84 18.49 4.14
C PRO A 8 7.49 18.08 2.71
N ILE A 9 8.11 18.74 1.71
CA ILE A 9 7.93 18.42 0.29
C ILE A 9 8.43 17.01 -0.04
N ILE A 10 9.58 16.62 0.50
CA ILE A 10 10.18 15.29 0.27
C ILE A 10 9.36 14.22 0.96
N ARG A 11 8.88 14.48 2.18
CA ARG A 11 7.97 13.59 2.91
C ARG A 11 6.69 13.37 2.10
N ASP A 12 6.01 14.43 1.69
CA ASP A 12 4.72 14.33 0.99
C ASP A 12 4.86 13.64 -0.36
N ALA A 13 5.93 13.97 -1.10
CA ALA A 13 6.25 13.27 -2.34
C ALA A 13 6.54 11.78 -2.10
N SER A 14 7.13 11.40 -0.97
CA SER A 14 7.41 10.01 -0.61
C SER A 14 6.13 9.27 -0.22
N LEU A 15 5.25 9.87 0.59
CA LEU A 15 3.93 9.33 0.92
C LEU A 15 3.07 9.12 -0.33
N LEU A 16 3.05 10.10 -1.24
CA LEU A 16 2.34 9.98 -2.51
C LEU A 16 2.88 8.84 -3.38
N ARG A 17 4.22 8.69 -3.44
CA ARG A 17 4.85 7.58 -4.17
C ARG A 17 4.48 6.24 -3.57
N PHE A 18 4.51 6.12 -2.24
CA PHE A 18 4.09 4.91 -1.54
C PHE A 18 2.64 4.55 -1.88
N GLN A 19 1.69 5.47 -1.66
CA GLN A 19 0.27 5.24 -1.94
C GLN A 19 0.02 4.77 -3.39
N ARG A 20 0.64 5.43 -4.36
CA ARG A 20 0.53 5.08 -5.78
C ARG A 20 1.15 3.72 -6.10
N SER A 21 2.27 3.40 -5.47
CA SER A 21 2.96 2.12 -5.70
C SER A 21 2.14 0.95 -5.15
N VAL A 22 1.58 1.11 -3.95
CA VAL A 22 0.65 0.13 -3.35
C VAL A 22 -0.60 -0.03 -4.23
N GLU A 23 -1.18 1.08 -4.72
CA GLU A 23 -2.34 1.05 -5.61
C GLU A 23 -2.09 0.28 -6.91
N ILE A 24 -0.95 0.53 -7.57
CA ILE A 24 -0.55 -0.18 -8.79
C ILE A 24 -0.29 -1.64 -8.48
N PHE A 25 0.42 -1.94 -7.39
CA PHE A 25 0.76 -3.30 -6.99
C PHE A 25 -0.48 -4.18 -6.80
N TRP A 26 -1.46 -3.74 -6.01
CA TRP A 26 -2.64 -4.59 -5.76
C TRP A 26 -3.52 -4.76 -6.99
N ARG A 27 -3.56 -3.76 -7.90
CA ARG A 27 -4.29 -3.87 -9.17
C ARG A 27 -3.62 -4.85 -10.13
N LEU A 28 -2.29 -4.79 -10.24
CA LEU A 28 -1.52 -5.77 -10.99
C LEU A 28 -1.75 -7.19 -10.44
N LEU A 29 -1.74 -7.34 -9.11
CA LEU A 29 -2.00 -8.62 -8.47
C LEU A 29 -3.44 -9.11 -8.73
N LYS A 30 -4.44 -8.22 -8.68
CA LYS A 30 -5.83 -8.55 -9.03
C LYS A 30 -5.92 -9.11 -10.45
N ASP A 31 -5.30 -8.42 -11.42
CA ASP A 31 -5.33 -8.85 -12.81
C ASP A 31 -4.58 -10.18 -13.00
N TYR A 32 -3.43 -10.35 -12.34
CA TYR A 32 -2.68 -11.60 -12.35
C TYR A 32 -3.51 -12.76 -11.80
N LEU A 33 -4.12 -12.59 -10.62
CA LEU A 33 -4.95 -13.61 -9.99
C LEU A 33 -6.15 -13.98 -10.87
N CYS A 34 -6.73 -13.01 -11.58
CA CYS A 34 -7.84 -13.26 -12.50
C CYS A 34 -7.38 -14.03 -13.74
N VAL A 35 -6.31 -13.58 -14.41
CA VAL A 35 -5.87 -14.12 -15.71
C VAL A 35 -5.13 -15.45 -15.57
N HIS A 36 -4.30 -15.60 -14.55
CA HIS A 36 -3.40 -16.75 -14.41
C HIS A 36 -3.88 -17.78 -13.39
N GLU A 37 -4.53 -17.34 -12.32
CA GLU A 37 -4.98 -18.23 -11.23
C GLU A 37 -6.50 -18.47 -11.25
N GLY A 38 -7.27 -17.74 -12.08
CA GLY A 38 -8.72 -17.87 -12.19
C GLY A 38 -9.52 -17.33 -10.98
N PHE A 39 -8.89 -16.57 -10.09
CA PHE A 39 -9.55 -15.99 -8.92
C PHE A 39 -9.99 -14.55 -9.16
N VAL A 40 -11.23 -14.24 -8.77
CA VAL A 40 -11.76 -12.88 -8.77
C VAL A 40 -11.66 -12.30 -7.36
N CYS A 41 -10.93 -11.19 -7.21
CA CYS A 41 -10.86 -10.42 -5.96
C CYS A 41 -11.22 -8.96 -6.23
N GLU A 42 -12.16 -8.42 -5.46
CA GLU A 42 -12.65 -7.05 -5.66
C GLU A 42 -11.97 -6.02 -4.75
N TYR A 43 -11.35 -6.47 -3.65
CA TYR A 43 -10.78 -5.60 -2.63
C TYR A 43 -9.29 -5.89 -2.40
N PRO A 44 -8.44 -4.88 -2.12
CA PRO A 44 -6.99 -5.06 -2.02
C PRO A 44 -6.58 -6.14 -1.01
N LYS A 45 -7.13 -6.10 0.22
CA LYS A 45 -6.87 -7.12 1.25
C LYS A 45 -7.31 -8.52 0.83
N SER A 46 -8.40 -8.63 0.04
CA SER A 46 -8.84 -9.92 -0.46
C SER A 46 -7.86 -10.49 -1.49
N CYS A 47 -7.28 -9.65 -2.35
CA CYS A 47 -6.26 -10.07 -3.31
C CYS A 47 -4.98 -10.56 -2.60
N MET A 48 -4.51 -9.88 -1.55
CA MET A 48 -3.34 -10.35 -0.77
C MET A 48 -3.58 -11.70 -0.11
N LYS A 49 -4.78 -11.92 0.46
CA LYS A 49 -5.16 -13.20 1.06
C LYS A 49 -5.23 -14.33 0.05
N ILE A 50 -5.71 -14.07 -1.17
CA ILE A 50 -5.73 -15.07 -2.23
C ILE A 50 -4.31 -15.36 -2.72
N ALA A 51 -3.48 -14.33 -2.94
CA ALA A 51 -2.08 -14.48 -3.33
C ALA A 51 -1.29 -15.37 -2.37
N PHE A 52 -1.47 -15.20 -1.06
CA PHE A 52 -0.91 -16.11 -0.06
C PHE A 52 -1.43 -17.56 -0.23
N LYS A 53 -2.74 -17.74 -0.41
CA LYS A 53 -3.36 -19.07 -0.57
C LYS A 53 -2.88 -19.82 -1.81
N VAL A 54 -2.60 -19.11 -2.91
CA VAL A 54 -2.07 -19.72 -4.14
C VAL A 54 -0.54 -19.84 -4.14
N GLY A 55 0.12 -19.41 -3.05
CA GLY A 55 1.57 -19.54 -2.89
C GLY A 55 2.40 -18.51 -3.66
N LEU A 56 1.81 -17.39 -4.08
CA LEU A 56 2.55 -16.28 -4.71
C LEU A 56 3.36 -15.46 -3.70
N MET A 57 3.02 -15.55 -2.41
CA MET A 57 3.68 -14.84 -1.32
C MET A 57 3.79 -15.77 -0.11
N GLY A 58 4.90 -15.67 0.63
CA GLY A 58 5.06 -16.31 1.93
C GLY A 58 4.25 -15.62 3.03
N GLU A 59 4.29 -16.16 4.25
CA GLU A 59 3.56 -15.59 5.39
C GLU A 59 4.02 -14.17 5.73
N GLU A 60 5.34 -13.96 5.86
CA GLU A 60 5.91 -12.64 6.17
C GLU A 60 5.55 -11.60 5.10
N GLU A 61 5.65 -11.96 3.83
CA GLU A 61 5.30 -11.09 2.70
C GLU A 61 3.80 -10.78 2.67
N ALA A 62 2.94 -11.74 3.01
CA ALA A 62 1.50 -11.54 3.08
C ALA A 62 1.10 -10.61 4.23
N VAL A 63 1.76 -10.71 5.39
CA VAL A 63 1.58 -9.79 6.52
C VAL A 63 2.00 -8.38 6.11
N GLN A 64 3.20 -8.22 5.56
CA GLN A 64 3.70 -6.93 5.08
C GLN A 64 2.78 -6.31 4.01
N ALA A 65 2.29 -7.11 3.07
CA ALA A 65 1.37 -6.64 2.05
C ALA A 65 0.05 -6.15 2.63
N LEU A 66 -0.48 -6.82 3.66
CA LEU A 66 -1.68 -6.37 4.36
C LEU A 66 -1.45 -5.05 5.13
N GLU A 67 -0.31 -4.93 5.81
CA GLU A 67 0.10 -3.70 6.49
C GLU A 67 0.25 -2.54 5.50
N MET A 68 0.82 -2.78 4.31
CA MET A 68 0.93 -1.76 3.25
C MET A 68 -0.45 -1.28 2.77
N ILE A 69 -1.45 -2.17 2.68
CA ILE A 69 -2.82 -1.77 2.35
C ILE A 69 -3.40 -0.90 3.47
N ASP A 70 -3.20 -1.28 4.72
CA ASP A 70 -3.71 -0.51 5.87
C ASP A 70 -3.07 0.87 5.97
N GLU A 71 -1.75 0.94 5.79
CA GLU A 71 -1.01 2.20 5.81
C GLU A 71 -1.46 3.14 4.68
N LYS A 72 -1.68 2.61 3.47
CA LYS A 72 -2.22 3.40 2.36
C LYS A 72 -3.58 4.03 2.72
N GLU A 73 -4.49 3.25 3.31
CA GLU A 73 -5.82 3.76 3.70
C GLU A 73 -5.72 4.75 4.86
N ASN A 74 -4.81 4.54 5.81
CA ASN A 74 -4.53 5.50 6.89
C ASN A 74 -4.05 6.85 6.32
N ILE A 75 -2.99 6.84 5.50
CA ILE A 75 -2.46 8.05 4.86
C ILE A 75 -3.57 8.76 4.08
N ARG A 76 -4.41 8.02 3.33
CA ARG A 76 -5.52 8.62 2.58
C ARG A 76 -6.52 9.32 3.50
N ASN A 77 -6.94 8.67 4.58
CA ASN A 77 -7.89 9.26 5.54
C ASN A 77 -7.32 10.54 6.16
N ILE A 78 -6.03 10.55 6.47
CA ILE A 78 -5.31 11.72 7.00
C ILE A 78 -5.28 12.85 5.97
N THR A 79 -4.90 12.57 4.72
CA THR A 79 -4.81 13.58 3.67
C THR A 79 -6.17 14.15 3.26
N ASP A 80 -7.23 13.34 3.35
CA ASP A 80 -8.58 13.71 2.92
C ASP A 80 -9.40 14.41 4.03
N HIS A 81 -9.08 14.18 5.31
CA HIS A 81 -9.93 14.61 6.44
C HIS A 81 -9.22 15.38 7.56
N VAL A 82 -7.89 15.42 7.63
CA VAL A 82 -7.15 16.06 8.73
C VAL A 82 -6.34 17.24 8.18
N ASN A 83 -6.31 18.36 8.91
CA ASN A 83 -5.35 19.43 8.66
C ASN A 83 -3.95 18.81 8.65
N PHE A 84 -3.32 18.84 7.47
CA PHE A 84 -2.04 18.20 7.14
C PHE A 84 -0.88 18.51 8.10
N GLU A 85 -1.06 19.47 9.02
CA GLU A 85 -0.09 19.89 10.02
C GLU A 85 -0.02 18.98 11.27
N GLU A 86 -1.10 18.28 11.65
CA GLU A 86 -1.12 17.52 12.93
C GLU A 86 -0.51 16.10 12.83
N VAL A 87 -0.49 15.47 11.65
CA VAL A 87 -0.16 14.03 11.52
C VAL A 87 1.28 13.77 11.06
N VAL A 88 2.02 14.84 10.76
CA VAL A 88 3.40 14.77 10.28
C VAL A 88 4.34 14.11 11.29
N GLU A 89 4.04 14.19 12.58
CA GLU A 89 4.91 13.66 13.63
C GLU A 89 4.73 12.16 13.90
N GLU A 90 3.67 11.51 13.41
CA GLU A 90 3.39 10.09 13.74
C GLU A 90 3.83 9.08 12.66
N ILE A 91 4.08 9.51 11.42
CA ILE A 91 4.40 8.60 10.29
C ILE A 91 5.92 8.39 10.15
N TYR A 92 6.75 9.05 10.97
CA TYR A 92 8.22 8.92 10.98
C TYR A 92 8.75 8.23 12.24
#